data_AF-A0A135VXH8-F1
#
_entry.id   AF-A0A135VXH8-F1
#
_cell.length_a   1.000
_cell.length_b   1.000
_cell.length_c   1.000
_cell.angle_alpha   90.00
_cell.angle_beta   90.00
_cell.angle_gamma   90.00
#
_symmetry.space_group_name_H-M   'P 1'
#
loop_
_entity.id
_entity.type
_entity.pdbx_description
1 polymer ?
#
loop_
_entity_poly.entity_id
_entity_poly.type
_entity_poly.pdbx_seq_one_letter_code
_entity_poly.pdbx_strand_id
1 'polypeptide(L)'
;MHPAQDKDGGEGRVQNIIVADESAQIRLTFWNEDVDRIKDLQEGDVVSVTHAYAKEGFRGGVEVHLGRRAEIEINPKGSPLEQLDLSDLSVESRSQAAGLVRIREIDESNEGKSVEVSGIVMGATQASPVYPACPSCRKKVEEEGGRFTCSVCGDVKEPEYRMLYKITVDDGSGSIRATLFGETGEELLGMTAEEAHELITKSGNNLEPLERNSDRILGKYVSVRGRVSKFRDSMEIAASGLAFPDLVEVSKRERERIDELIR
;
A
#
# COMPACT_ATOMS: atom_id res chain seq x y z
N MET A 1 1.07 7.95 -16.58
CA MET A 1 0.46 9.26 -16.25
C MET A 1 -0.94 9.03 -15.68
N HIS A 2 -1.26 9.62 -14.53
CA HIS A 2 -2.58 9.49 -13.90
C HIS A 2 -3.23 10.85 -13.63
N PRO A 3 -4.56 10.96 -13.74
CA PRO A 3 -5.28 12.13 -13.27
C PRO A 3 -5.13 12.24 -11.74
N ALA A 4 -4.92 13.45 -11.25
CA ALA A 4 -4.83 13.76 -9.84
C ALA A 4 -5.64 15.03 -9.52
N GLN A 5 -5.95 15.22 -8.24
CA GLN A 5 -6.63 16.42 -7.77
C GLN A 5 -5.67 17.17 -6.86
N ASP A 6 -5.46 18.45 -7.11
CA ASP A 6 -4.63 19.27 -6.22
C ASP A 6 -5.34 19.54 -4.88
N LYS A 7 -4.64 20.19 -3.94
CA LYS A 7 -5.18 20.48 -2.61
C LYS A 7 -6.40 21.41 -2.61
N ASP A 8 -6.59 22.16 -3.69
CA ASP A 8 -7.64 23.16 -3.85
C ASP A 8 -8.80 22.65 -4.72
N GLY A 9 -8.78 21.36 -5.10
CA GLY A 9 -9.82 20.71 -5.89
C GLY A 9 -9.64 20.84 -7.41
N GLY A 10 -8.56 21.46 -7.87
CA GLY A 10 -8.20 21.62 -9.27
C GLY A 10 -7.74 20.33 -9.94
N GLU A 11 -7.97 20.24 -11.26
CA GLU A 11 -7.46 19.13 -12.08
C GLU A 11 -5.93 19.21 -12.17
N GLY A 12 -5.27 18.12 -11.77
CA GLY A 12 -3.82 17.97 -11.83
C GLY A 12 -3.41 16.68 -12.51
N ARG A 13 -2.12 16.58 -12.83
CA ARG A 13 -1.53 15.38 -13.45
C ARG A 13 -0.39 14.92 -12.56
N VAL A 14 -0.34 13.61 -12.28
CA VAL A 14 0.75 13.03 -11.50
C VAL A 14 1.40 11.89 -12.26
N GLN A 15 2.72 11.81 -12.18
CA GLN A 15 3.50 10.68 -12.64
C GLN A 15 4.54 10.35 -11.59
N ASN A 16 4.64 9.07 -11.24
CA ASN A 16 5.66 8.57 -10.33
C ASN A 16 6.66 7.76 -11.16
N ILE A 17 7.95 7.93 -10.87
CA ILE A 17 8.99 7.01 -11.34
C ILE A 17 9.75 6.48 -10.12
N ILE A 18 10.36 5.33 -10.29
CA ILE A 18 11.30 4.77 -9.31
C ILE A 18 12.69 5.00 -9.87
N VAL A 19 13.54 5.65 -9.09
CA VAL A 19 14.97 5.75 -9.37
C VAL A 19 15.73 4.92 -8.35
N ALA A 20 16.81 4.31 -8.79
CA ALA A 20 17.68 3.50 -7.95
C ALA A 20 19.13 3.86 -8.20
N ASP A 21 19.92 3.80 -7.14
CA ASP A 21 21.38 3.77 -7.21
C ASP A 21 21.90 2.52 -6.48
N GLU A 22 23.22 2.42 -6.29
CA GLU A 22 23.84 1.30 -5.57
C GLU A 22 23.37 1.17 -4.10
N SER A 23 22.83 2.24 -3.51
CA SER A 23 22.46 2.30 -2.11
C SER A 23 21.00 1.92 -1.88
N ALA A 24 20.08 2.47 -2.68
CA ALA A 24 18.65 2.32 -2.47
C ALA A 24 17.83 2.74 -3.70
N GLN A 25 16.53 2.47 -3.62
CA GLN A 25 15.54 3.01 -4.54
C GLN A 25 14.64 4.02 -3.85
N ILE A 26 14.21 5.03 -4.58
CA ILE A 26 13.29 6.05 -4.08
C ILE A 26 12.27 6.43 -5.15
N ARG A 27 11.07 6.80 -4.70
CA ARG A 27 10.01 7.30 -5.56
C ARG A 27 10.20 8.80 -5.79
N LEU A 28 10.26 9.19 -7.05
CA LEU A 28 10.15 10.57 -7.50
C LEU A 28 8.73 10.83 -8.00
N THR A 29 8.11 11.88 -7.48
CA THR A 29 6.74 12.28 -7.79
C THR A 29 6.74 13.58 -8.59
N PHE A 30 6.21 13.54 -9.81
CA PHE A 30 6.12 14.67 -10.74
C PHE A 30 4.67 15.15 -10.83
N TRP A 31 4.48 16.46 -10.70
CA TRP A 31 3.17 17.09 -10.73
C TRP A 31 3.04 18.08 -11.89
N ASN A 32 1.88 18.09 -12.53
CA ASN A 32 1.45 19.11 -13.49
C ASN A 32 2.46 19.31 -14.65
N GLU A 33 3.16 20.44 -14.67
CA GLU A 33 4.16 20.79 -15.69
C GLU A 33 5.42 19.92 -15.60
N ASP A 34 5.75 19.42 -14.39
CA ASP A 34 6.90 18.54 -14.20
C ASP A 34 6.73 17.18 -14.89
N VAL A 35 5.47 16.78 -15.16
CA VAL A 35 5.17 15.56 -15.92
C VAL A 35 5.66 15.69 -17.37
N ASP A 36 5.54 16.89 -17.96
CA ASP A 36 5.97 17.10 -19.35
C ASP A 36 7.50 17.07 -19.49
N ARG A 37 8.24 17.31 -18.38
CA ARG A 37 9.71 17.28 -18.35
C ARG A 37 10.29 15.86 -18.43
N ILE A 38 9.48 14.85 -18.12
CA ILE A 38 9.89 13.43 -18.14
C ILE A 38 9.15 12.63 -19.23
N LYS A 39 8.47 13.29 -20.16
CA LYS A 39 7.63 12.63 -21.18
C LYS A 39 8.42 11.66 -22.08
N ASP A 40 9.70 11.94 -22.30
CA ASP A 40 10.58 11.17 -23.18
C ASP A 40 11.45 10.18 -22.39
N LEU A 41 11.27 10.09 -21.07
CA LEU A 41 12.02 9.20 -20.19
C LEU A 41 11.63 7.74 -20.42
N GLN A 42 12.63 6.87 -20.56
CA GLN A 42 12.47 5.44 -20.75
C GLN A 42 13.09 4.64 -19.60
N GLU A 43 12.66 3.39 -19.44
CA GLU A 43 13.30 2.47 -18.50
C GLU A 43 14.78 2.31 -18.86
N GLY A 44 15.65 2.44 -17.87
CA GLY A 44 17.11 2.40 -18.04
C GLY A 44 17.78 3.76 -18.25
N ASP A 45 17.02 4.84 -18.47
CA ASP A 45 17.60 6.19 -18.53
C ASP A 45 18.16 6.62 -17.17
N VAL A 46 19.32 7.29 -17.20
CA VAL A 46 19.92 7.90 -16.02
C VAL A 46 19.31 9.28 -15.79
N VAL A 47 18.82 9.54 -14.58
CA VAL A 47 18.24 10.86 -14.23
C VAL A 47 19.04 11.51 -13.11
N SER A 48 19.50 12.73 -13.34
CA SER A 48 20.03 13.62 -12.30
C SER A 48 18.94 14.61 -11.89
N VAL A 49 18.61 14.63 -10.59
CA VAL A 49 17.64 15.57 -10.02
C VAL A 49 18.32 16.41 -8.95
N THR A 50 18.33 17.72 -9.12
CA THR A 50 18.86 18.66 -8.12
C THR A 50 17.76 19.54 -7.56
N HIS A 51 17.95 20.05 -6.34
CA HIS A 51 17.00 20.96 -5.66
C HIS A 51 15.58 20.38 -5.45
N ALA A 52 15.43 19.06 -5.49
CA ALA A 52 14.24 18.39 -5.02
C ALA A 52 14.20 18.32 -3.49
N TYR A 53 13.04 18.03 -2.91
CA TYR A 53 12.87 17.93 -1.46
C TYR A 53 12.18 16.62 -1.09
N ALA A 54 12.65 16.02 0.00
CA ALA A 54 12.04 14.83 0.59
C ALA A 54 10.76 15.21 1.35
N LYS A 55 9.72 14.40 1.21
CA LYS A 55 8.45 14.54 1.91
C LYS A 55 7.85 13.17 2.20
N GLU A 56 7.12 13.07 3.31
CA GLU A 56 6.32 11.87 3.58
C GLU A 56 5.19 11.73 2.55
N GLY A 57 5.15 10.57 1.89
CA GLY A 57 4.17 10.20 0.88
C GLY A 57 2.79 9.89 1.48
N PHE A 58 1.74 10.07 0.69
CA PHE A 58 0.36 9.84 1.16
C PHE A 58 0.12 8.40 1.64
N ARG A 59 0.76 7.43 0.96
CA ARG A 59 0.73 5.99 1.29
C ARG A 59 1.79 5.54 2.31
N GLY A 60 2.50 6.50 2.92
CA GLY A 60 3.62 6.24 3.84
C GLY A 60 4.97 6.17 3.13
N GLY A 61 6.05 6.35 3.92
CA GLY A 61 7.44 6.40 3.47
C GLY A 61 7.84 7.73 2.83
N VAL A 62 9.13 7.89 2.51
CA VAL A 62 9.65 9.13 1.90
C VAL A 62 9.60 9.07 0.38
N GLU A 63 8.99 10.11 -0.18
CA GLU A 63 8.99 10.42 -1.60
C GLU A 63 9.83 11.68 -1.82
N VAL A 64 10.46 11.78 -2.98
CA VAL A 64 11.14 13.01 -3.41
C VAL A 64 10.21 13.76 -4.35
N HIS A 65 9.89 14.99 -3.98
CA HIS A 65 9.01 15.87 -4.73
C HIS A 65 9.85 16.96 -5.40
N LEU A 66 9.50 17.28 -6.63
CA LEU A 66 10.13 18.39 -7.34
C LEU A 66 9.50 19.70 -6.90
N GLY A 67 10.34 20.64 -6.47
CA GLY A 67 9.93 22.00 -6.17
C GLY A 67 10.09 22.92 -7.38
N ARG A 68 9.64 24.17 -7.27
CA ARG A 68 9.76 25.18 -8.34
C ARG A 68 11.20 25.44 -8.83
N ARG A 69 12.21 25.02 -8.07
CA ARG A 69 13.64 25.15 -8.40
C ARG A 69 14.30 23.83 -8.81
N ALA A 70 13.54 22.75 -8.86
CA ALA A 70 14.08 21.44 -9.17
C ALA A 70 14.55 21.38 -10.63
N GLU A 71 15.77 20.94 -10.84
CA GLU A 71 16.35 20.71 -12.17
C GLU A 71 16.42 19.21 -12.42
N ILE A 72 16.10 18.80 -13.65
CA ILE A 72 16.14 17.41 -14.10
C ILE A 72 17.01 17.37 -15.34
N GLU A 73 18.00 16.50 -15.34
CA GLU A 73 18.81 16.18 -16.51
C GLU A 73 18.68 14.68 -16.80
N ILE A 74 18.30 14.34 -18.03
CA ILE A 74 18.17 12.97 -18.51
C ILE A 74 19.45 12.63 -19.28
N ASN A 75 20.04 11.48 -18.96
CA ASN A 75 21.30 10.98 -19.48
C ASN A 75 22.44 12.02 -19.41
N PRO A 76 22.75 12.51 -18.20
CA PRO A 76 23.84 13.47 -17.99
C PRO A 76 25.18 12.85 -18.43
N LYS A 77 25.93 13.58 -19.25
CA LYS A 77 27.19 13.09 -19.81
C LYS A 77 28.22 12.81 -18.71
N GLY A 78 28.77 11.59 -18.70
CA GLY A 78 29.82 11.19 -17.75
C GLY A 78 29.27 10.68 -16.41
N SER A 79 27.99 10.27 -16.38
CA SER A 79 27.45 9.60 -15.22
C SER A 79 28.13 8.24 -14.99
N PRO A 80 28.56 7.91 -13.75
CA PRO A 80 29.07 6.59 -13.43
C PRO A 80 27.97 5.50 -13.47
N LEU A 81 26.70 5.90 -13.62
CA LEU A 81 25.53 5.03 -13.53
C LEU A 81 25.12 4.39 -14.88
N GLU A 82 25.80 4.70 -15.99
CA GLU A 82 25.48 4.18 -17.34
C GLU A 82 25.68 2.64 -17.47
N GLN A 83 26.22 1.96 -16.45
CA GLN A 83 26.54 0.52 -16.47
C GLN A 83 25.95 -0.27 -15.28
N LEU A 84 24.95 0.27 -14.58
CA LEU A 84 24.30 -0.48 -13.52
C LEU A 84 23.41 -1.59 -14.10
N ASP A 85 23.73 -2.83 -13.78
CA ASP A 85 22.84 -3.96 -14.01
C ASP A 85 21.76 -3.96 -12.91
N LEU A 86 20.60 -3.41 -13.26
CA LEU A 86 19.45 -3.29 -12.36
C LEU A 86 18.56 -4.55 -12.39
N SER A 87 18.97 -5.64 -13.04
CA SER A 87 18.18 -6.87 -13.16
C SER A 87 17.89 -7.55 -11.81
N ASP A 88 18.75 -7.34 -10.81
CA ASP A 88 18.58 -7.83 -9.44
C ASP A 88 17.74 -6.90 -8.55
N LEU A 89 17.31 -5.73 -9.04
CA LEU A 89 16.47 -4.80 -8.29
C LEU A 89 15.00 -5.14 -8.46
N SER A 90 14.42 -5.79 -7.46
CA SER A 90 12.97 -5.88 -7.33
C SER A 90 12.37 -4.48 -7.16
N VAL A 91 11.51 -4.07 -8.12
CA VAL A 91 10.79 -2.78 -8.19
C VAL A 91 9.80 -2.56 -7.02
N GLU A 92 9.81 -3.43 -6.02
CA GLU A 92 9.04 -3.30 -4.78
C GLU A 92 9.62 -2.20 -3.90
N SER A 93 9.20 -0.97 -4.20
CA SER A 93 9.28 0.26 -3.43
C SER A 93 9.80 0.07 -1.99
N ARG A 94 11.12 0.19 -1.79
CA ARG A 94 11.73 0.43 -0.47
C ARG A 94 11.45 1.87 -0.01
N SER A 95 10.17 2.25 0.03
CA SER A 95 9.73 3.42 0.76
C SER A 95 10.25 3.28 2.18
N GLN A 96 11.00 4.30 2.66
CA GLN A 96 11.69 4.29 3.95
C GLN A 96 10.94 3.45 4.97
N ALA A 97 11.58 2.34 5.35
CA ALA A 97 10.97 1.23 6.06
C ALA A 97 10.11 1.77 7.18
N ALA A 98 8.81 1.56 7.07
CA ALA A 98 7.98 1.48 8.24
C ALA A 98 8.73 0.53 9.19
N GLY A 99 9.21 1.05 10.32
CA GLY A 99 10.11 0.28 11.17
C GLY A 99 9.43 -1.04 11.50
N LEU A 100 10.13 -2.16 11.31
CA LEU A 100 9.63 -3.44 11.78
C LEU A 100 9.55 -3.35 13.31
N VAL A 101 8.33 -3.36 13.82
CA VAL A 101 8.05 -3.24 15.26
C VAL A 101 7.36 -4.51 15.76
N ARG A 102 7.52 -4.78 17.06
CA ARG A 102 6.67 -5.79 17.70
C ARG A 102 5.29 -5.23 17.94
N ILE A 103 4.26 -6.06 17.78
CA ILE A 103 2.87 -5.64 17.94
C ILE A 103 2.63 -5.04 19.35
N ARG A 104 3.24 -5.60 20.40
CA ARG A 104 3.14 -5.06 21.77
C ARG A 104 3.67 -3.64 21.95
N GLU A 105 4.50 -3.16 21.03
CA GLU A 105 5.14 -1.84 21.07
C GLU A 105 4.30 -0.79 20.33
N ILE A 106 3.16 -1.19 19.75
CA ILE A 106 2.22 -0.29 19.09
C ILE A 106 1.24 0.28 20.11
N ASP A 107 1.35 1.57 20.38
CA ASP A 107 0.47 2.33 21.25
C ASP A 107 0.03 3.66 20.61
N GLU A 108 -0.57 4.55 21.41
CA GLU A 108 -1.05 5.86 20.94
C GLU A 108 0.09 6.73 20.36
N SER A 109 1.34 6.54 20.80
CA SER A 109 2.48 7.27 20.25
C SER A 109 2.79 6.87 18.81
N ASN A 110 2.27 5.74 18.34
CA ASN A 110 2.38 5.30 16.96
C ASN A 110 1.25 5.86 16.08
N GLU A 111 0.22 6.49 16.63
CA GLU A 111 -0.90 7.01 15.84
C GLU A 111 -0.43 7.95 14.72
N GLY A 112 -0.91 7.69 13.50
CA GLY A 112 -0.52 8.42 12.29
C GLY A 112 0.80 7.98 11.67
N LYS A 113 1.65 7.25 12.39
CA LYS A 113 2.93 6.73 11.87
C LYS A 113 2.72 5.47 11.05
N SER A 114 3.62 5.22 10.10
CA SER A 114 3.65 3.96 9.35
C SER A 114 4.54 2.95 10.08
N VAL A 115 4.04 1.73 10.26
CA VAL A 115 4.78 0.60 10.86
C VAL A 115 4.72 -0.63 9.95
N GLU A 116 5.68 -1.53 10.13
CA GLU A 116 5.63 -2.88 9.57
C GLU A 116 5.57 -3.88 10.72
N VAL A 117 4.66 -4.86 10.61
CA VAL A 117 4.54 -5.96 11.56
C VAL A 117 4.53 -7.28 10.79
N SER A 118 5.19 -8.30 11.32
CA SER A 118 5.17 -9.64 10.75
C SER A 118 4.63 -10.64 11.75
N GLY A 119 3.70 -11.48 11.32
CA GLY A 119 3.01 -12.41 12.21
C GLY A 119 2.06 -13.35 11.49
N ILE A 120 1.41 -14.20 12.25
CA ILE A 120 0.45 -15.19 11.77
C ILE A 120 -0.94 -14.55 11.72
N VAL A 121 -1.67 -14.76 10.63
CA VAL A 121 -3.08 -14.40 10.52
C VAL A 121 -3.93 -15.35 11.35
N MET A 122 -4.50 -14.83 12.44
CA MET A 122 -5.32 -15.59 13.40
C MET A 122 -6.81 -15.62 13.02
N GLY A 123 -7.27 -14.64 12.24
CA GLY A 123 -8.69 -14.49 11.93
C GLY A 123 -8.95 -13.40 10.89
N ALA A 124 -10.15 -13.42 10.31
CA ALA A 124 -10.67 -12.37 9.43
C ALA A 124 -12.07 -11.93 9.89
N THR A 125 -12.48 -10.72 9.50
CA THR A 125 -13.82 -10.16 9.81
C THR A 125 -14.94 -11.11 9.39
N GLN A 126 -15.98 -11.22 10.22
CA GLN A 126 -17.21 -11.94 9.90
C GLN A 126 -18.22 -11.00 9.23
N ALA A 127 -17.82 -10.39 8.11
CA ALA A 127 -18.68 -9.52 7.28
C ALA A 127 -18.24 -9.60 5.80
N SER A 128 -19.07 -9.08 4.90
CA SER A 128 -18.73 -8.99 3.47
C SER A 128 -17.34 -8.36 3.28
N PRO A 129 -16.43 -9.00 2.52
CA PRO A 129 -15.12 -8.43 2.23
C PRO A 129 -15.16 -7.39 1.11
N VAL A 130 -16.32 -7.10 0.52
CA VAL A 130 -16.47 -6.15 -0.57
C VAL A 130 -17.59 -5.15 -0.30
N TYR A 131 -17.43 -3.96 -0.87
CA TYR A 131 -18.44 -2.91 -0.83
C TYR A 131 -18.55 -2.22 -2.20
N PRO A 132 -19.75 -1.73 -2.57
CA PRO A 132 -19.93 -0.97 -3.80
C PRO A 132 -19.37 0.45 -3.64
N ALA A 133 -18.66 0.93 -4.66
CA ALA A 133 -18.04 2.24 -4.70
C ALA A 133 -18.43 3.03 -5.95
N CYS A 134 -18.44 4.35 -5.82
CA CYS A 134 -18.71 5.25 -6.94
C CYS A 134 -17.51 5.25 -7.91
N PRO A 135 -17.69 4.99 -9.22
CA PRO A 135 -16.58 5.00 -10.18
C PRO A 135 -15.88 6.36 -10.28
N SER A 136 -16.63 7.46 -10.09
CA SER A 136 -16.11 8.82 -10.22
C SER A 136 -15.25 9.26 -9.04
N CYS A 137 -15.67 8.98 -7.80
CA CYS A 137 -14.97 9.48 -6.59
C CYS A 137 -14.47 8.39 -5.64
N ARG A 138 -14.73 7.11 -5.94
CA ARG A 138 -14.31 5.90 -5.20
C ARG A 138 -14.83 5.77 -3.76
N LYS A 139 -15.70 6.69 -3.32
CA LYS A 139 -16.39 6.58 -2.03
C LYS A 139 -17.41 5.45 -2.07
N LYS A 140 -17.62 4.82 -0.91
CA LYS A 140 -18.71 3.86 -0.71
C LYS A 140 -20.05 4.51 -1.13
N VAL A 141 -20.86 3.74 -1.85
CA VAL A 141 -22.25 4.10 -2.17
C VAL A 141 -23.20 3.32 -1.28
N GLU A 142 -24.35 3.91 -1.00
CA GLU A 142 -25.44 3.24 -0.30
C GLU A 142 -26.41 2.64 -1.31
N GLU A 143 -26.97 1.48 -0.99
CA GLU A 143 -27.89 0.74 -1.85
C GLU A 143 -29.27 0.69 -1.21
N GLU A 144 -30.28 1.22 -1.90
CA GLU A 144 -31.69 1.12 -1.50
C GLU A 144 -32.54 0.68 -2.69
N GLY A 145 -33.18 -0.48 -2.58
CA GLY A 145 -34.09 -0.99 -3.62
C GLY A 145 -33.44 -1.17 -5.00
N GLY A 146 -32.16 -1.53 -5.05
CA GLY A 146 -31.40 -1.70 -6.29
C GLY A 146 -30.93 -0.40 -6.94
N ARG A 147 -31.03 0.74 -6.24
CA ARG A 147 -30.43 2.02 -6.65
C ARG A 147 -29.23 2.31 -5.78
N PHE A 148 -28.14 2.77 -6.40
CA PHE A 148 -26.95 3.19 -5.70
C PHE A 148 -26.87 4.72 -5.66
N THR A 149 -26.58 5.27 -4.48
CA THR A 149 -26.43 6.72 -4.30
C THR A 149 -25.11 7.03 -3.62
N CYS A 150 -24.33 7.91 -4.25
CA CYS A 150 -23.12 8.49 -3.71
C CYS A 150 -23.42 9.80 -3.00
N SER A 151 -22.88 9.98 -1.79
CA SER A 151 -23.02 11.22 -1.02
C SER A 151 -22.37 12.46 -1.66
N VAL A 152 -21.53 12.28 -2.68
CA VAL A 152 -20.83 13.35 -3.39
C VAL A 152 -21.35 13.51 -4.82
N CYS A 153 -21.47 12.40 -5.56
CA CYS A 153 -21.77 12.42 -6.99
C CYS A 153 -23.26 12.24 -7.32
N GLY A 154 -24.10 11.90 -6.33
CA GLY A 154 -25.51 11.57 -6.54
C GLY A 154 -25.70 10.15 -7.05
N ASP A 155 -26.63 9.96 -7.99
CA ASP A 155 -27.03 8.64 -8.48
C ASP A 155 -25.90 7.91 -9.22
N VAL A 156 -25.68 6.65 -8.86
CA VAL A 156 -24.70 5.75 -9.48
C VAL A 156 -25.44 4.58 -10.11
N LYS A 157 -25.30 4.42 -11.43
CA LYS A 157 -25.96 3.33 -12.16
C LYS A 157 -25.21 2.01 -12.06
N GLU A 158 -23.89 2.08 -12.21
CA GLU A 158 -22.98 0.95 -12.22
C GLU A 158 -21.89 1.23 -11.19
N PRO A 159 -22.01 0.69 -9.96
CA PRO A 159 -20.94 0.80 -8.98
C PRO A 159 -19.79 -0.15 -9.32
N GLU A 160 -18.58 0.20 -8.89
CA GLU A 160 -17.43 -0.69 -8.91
C GLU A 160 -17.27 -1.33 -7.53
N TYR A 161 -17.02 -2.64 -7.47
CA TYR A 161 -16.79 -3.30 -6.19
C TYR A 161 -15.34 -3.16 -5.76
N ARG A 162 -15.14 -2.88 -4.47
CA ARG A 162 -13.82 -2.72 -3.86
C ARG A 162 -13.69 -3.60 -2.64
N MET A 163 -12.51 -4.17 -2.46
CA MET A 163 -12.22 -5.03 -1.33
C MET A 163 -11.92 -4.21 -0.06
N LEU A 164 -12.55 -4.60 1.05
CA LEU A 164 -12.31 -4.11 2.39
C LEU A 164 -12.69 -5.20 3.41
N TYR A 165 -11.70 -5.74 4.10
CA TYR A 165 -11.92 -6.60 5.26
C TYR A 165 -10.75 -6.44 6.24
N LYS A 166 -10.92 -6.95 7.46
CA LYS A 166 -9.86 -6.92 8.47
C LYS A 166 -9.35 -8.32 8.71
N ILE A 167 -8.07 -8.40 9.00
CA ILE A 167 -7.41 -9.58 9.54
C ILE A 167 -6.85 -9.27 10.93
N THR A 168 -6.74 -10.29 11.77
CA THR A 168 -6.02 -10.22 13.04
C THR A 168 -4.67 -10.89 12.85
N VAL A 169 -3.59 -10.15 13.09
CA VAL A 169 -2.21 -10.63 12.99
C VAL A 169 -1.63 -10.76 14.40
N ASP A 170 -0.92 -11.85 14.67
CA ASP A 170 -0.25 -12.13 15.94
C ASP A 170 1.23 -12.47 15.73
N ASP A 171 2.11 -11.80 16.46
CA ASP A 171 3.58 -11.99 16.38
C ASP A 171 4.17 -12.67 17.64
N GLY A 172 3.30 -13.21 18.50
CA GLY A 172 3.64 -13.76 19.81
C GLY A 172 3.92 -12.72 20.90
N SER A 173 4.04 -11.43 20.55
CA SER A 173 4.15 -10.33 21.50
C SER A 173 2.79 -9.69 21.79
N GLY A 174 1.89 -9.72 20.82
CA GLY A 174 0.50 -9.30 20.92
C GLY A 174 -0.23 -9.54 19.61
N SER A 175 -1.48 -9.09 19.54
CA SER A 175 -2.31 -9.19 18.34
C SER A 175 -2.83 -7.81 17.93
N ILE A 176 -2.86 -7.54 16.62
CA ILE A 176 -3.37 -6.28 16.05
C ILE A 176 -4.30 -6.55 14.88
N ARG A 177 -5.32 -5.71 14.72
CA ARG A 177 -6.18 -5.74 13.53
C ARG A 177 -5.54 -4.91 12.42
N ALA A 178 -5.44 -5.50 11.24
CA ALA A 178 -5.07 -4.80 10.02
C ALA A 178 -6.27 -4.75 9.08
N THR A 179 -6.63 -3.56 8.60
CA THR A 179 -7.62 -3.38 7.54
C THR A 179 -6.93 -3.45 6.19
N LEU A 180 -7.36 -4.40 5.36
CA LEU A 180 -6.89 -4.60 3.99
C LEU A 180 -7.82 -3.87 3.02
N PHE A 181 -7.24 -3.21 2.03
CA PHE A 181 -7.96 -2.40 1.03
C PHE A 181 -7.54 -2.81 -0.37
N GLY A 182 -8.54 -2.97 -1.26
CA GLY A 182 -8.33 -3.26 -2.69
C GLY A 182 -7.28 -4.35 -2.87
N GLU A 183 -6.20 -4.00 -3.56
CA GLU A 183 -5.08 -4.88 -3.92
C GLU A 183 -4.52 -5.71 -2.76
N THR A 184 -4.27 -5.10 -1.58
CA THR A 184 -3.78 -5.86 -0.40
C THR A 184 -4.77 -6.92 0.09
N GLY A 185 -6.07 -6.65 -0.06
CA GLY A 185 -7.12 -7.61 0.27
C GLY A 185 -7.22 -8.71 -0.78
N GLU A 186 -7.13 -8.33 -2.05
CA GLU A 186 -7.22 -9.24 -3.20
C GLU A 186 -6.05 -10.21 -3.24
N GLU A 187 -4.84 -9.72 -2.92
CA GLU A 187 -3.62 -10.52 -2.85
C GLU A 187 -3.73 -11.62 -1.80
N LEU A 188 -4.14 -11.28 -0.56
CA LEU A 188 -4.31 -12.27 0.50
C LEU A 188 -5.45 -13.24 0.21
N LEU A 189 -6.57 -12.72 -0.29
CA LEU A 189 -7.75 -13.52 -0.58
C LEU A 189 -7.53 -14.44 -1.79
N GLY A 190 -6.66 -14.02 -2.73
CA GLY A 190 -6.39 -14.70 -3.98
C GLY A 190 -7.52 -14.54 -5.00
N MET A 191 -8.28 -13.46 -4.91
CA MET A 191 -9.38 -13.15 -5.83
C MET A 191 -9.66 -11.65 -5.88
N THR A 192 -10.19 -11.18 -6.99
CA THR A 192 -10.57 -9.77 -7.18
C THR A 192 -11.85 -9.41 -6.41
N ALA A 193 -12.07 -8.12 -6.18
CA ALA A 193 -13.31 -7.64 -5.56
C ALA A 193 -14.57 -8.02 -6.36
N GLU A 194 -14.48 -8.00 -7.70
CA GLU A 194 -15.59 -8.38 -8.57
C GLU A 194 -15.89 -9.89 -8.48
N GLU A 195 -14.88 -10.75 -8.49
CA GLU A 195 -15.07 -12.20 -8.30
C GLU A 195 -15.69 -12.52 -6.92
N ALA A 196 -15.22 -11.83 -5.87
CA ALA A 196 -15.79 -11.97 -4.54
C ALA A 196 -17.27 -11.52 -4.50
N HIS A 197 -17.61 -10.40 -5.16
CA HIS A 197 -18.99 -9.95 -5.28
C HIS A 197 -19.86 -10.95 -6.04
N GLU A 198 -19.39 -11.48 -7.17
CA GLU A 198 -20.11 -12.50 -7.93
C GLU A 198 -20.43 -13.75 -7.10
N LEU A 199 -19.49 -14.21 -6.26
CA LEU A 199 -19.72 -15.34 -5.36
C LEU A 199 -20.82 -15.04 -4.34
N ILE A 200 -20.81 -13.85 -3.75
CA ILE A 200 -21.84 -13.41 -2.80
C ILE A 200 -23.20 -13.38 -3.50
N THR A 201 -23.28 -12.81 -4.70
CA THR A 201 -24.54 -12.73 -5.48
C THR A 201 -25.08 -14.12 -5.86
N LYS A 202 -24.21 -15.06 -6.23
CA LYS A 202 -24.60 -16.44 -6.58
C LYS A 202 -25.04 -17.27 -5.38
N SER A 203 -24.37 -17.09 -4.23
CA SER A 203 -24.61 -17.89 -3.02
C SER A 203 -25.65 -17.30 -2.08
N GLY A 204 -25.86 -15.98 -2.11
CA GLY A 204 -26.58 -15.24 -1.07
C GLY A 204 -25.84 -15.15 0.27
N ASN A 205 -24.61 -15.65 0.35
CA ASN A 205 -23.79 -15.67 1.56
C ASN A 205 -22.69 -14.60 1.46
N ASN A 206 -22.80 -13.56 2.30
CA ASN A 206 -21.82 -12.47 2.35
C ASN A 206 -20.42 -12.91 2.81
N LEU A 207 -20.31 -14.05 3.50
CA LEU A 207 -19.04 -14.58 4.00
C LEU A 207 -18.37 -15.56 3.04
N GLU A 208 -19.08 -16.00 1.99
CA GLU A 208 -18.62 -17.04 1.07
C GLU A 208 -17.19 -16.81 0.57
N PRO A 209 -16.76 -15.60 0.14
CA PRO A 209 -15.39 -15.40 -0.33
C PRO A 209 -14.33 -15.66 0.75
N LEU A 210 -14.62 -15.29 2.01
CA LEU A 210 -13.70 -15.48 3.14
C LEU A 210 -13.70 -16.93 3.63
N GLU A 211 -14.88 -17.56 3.72
CA GLU A 211 -15.03 -18.95 4.17
C GLU A 211 -14.35 -19.91 3.19
N ARG A 212 -14.62 -19.74 1.90
CA ARG A 212 -14.06 -20.57 0.83
C ARG A 212 -12.54 -20.47 0.72
N ASN A 213 -11.97 -19.32 1.08
CA ASN A 213 -10.53 -19.07 1.01
C ASN A 213 -9.87 -19.06 2.40
N SER A 214 -10.54 -19.59 3.43
CA SER A 214 -10.02 -19.61 4.80
C SER A 214 -8.65 -20.27 4.93
N ASP A 215 -8.37 -21.36 4.20
CA ASP A 215 -7.06 -22.04 4.15
C ASP A 215 -5.94 -21.19 3.55
N ARG A 216 -6.30 -20.17 2.76
CA ARG A 216 -5.35 -19.20 2.17
C ARG A 216 -5.08 -18.02 3.08
N ILE A 217 -5.96 -17.75 4.03
CA ILE A 217 -5.90 -16.60 4.92
C ILE A 217 -5.35 -17.03 6.28
N LEU A 218 -6.03 -17.96 6.95
CA LEU A 218 -5.76 -18.36 8.32
C LEU A 218 -4.46 -19.15 8.41
N GLY A 219 -3.67 -18.87 9.45
CA GLY A 219 -2.39 -19.52 9.68
C GLY A 219 -1.27 -19.07 8.74
N LYS A 220 -1.51 -18.16 7.80
CA LYS A 220 -0.44 -17.60 6.97
C LYS A 220 0.43 -16.64 7.75
N TYR A 221 1.73 -16.75 7.55
CA TYR A 221 2.70 -15.77 8.01
C TYR A 221 2.76 -14.63 6.99
N VAL A 222 2.46 -13.41 7.43
CA VAL A 222 2.39 -12.22 6.58
C VAL A 222 3.23 -11.11 7.17
N SER A 223 3.73 -10.22 6.32
CA SER A 223 4.19 -8.89 6.73
C SER A 223 3.17 -7.85 6.29
N VAL A 224 2.67 -7.07 7.22
CA VAL A 224 1.72 -5.99 6.97
C VAL A 224 2.41 -4.66 7.21
N ARG A 225 2.45 -3.83 6.18
CA ARG A 225 2.88 -2.44 6.26
C ARG A 225 1.68 -1.52 6.21
N GLY A 226 1.62 -0.54 7.09
CA GLY A 226 0.51 0.41 7.05
C GLY A 226 0.58 1.52 8.08
N ARG A 227 -0.34 2.47 7.96
CA ARG A 227 -0.50 3.56 8.91
C ARG A 227 -1.24 3.05 10.14
N VAL A 228 -0.70 3.31 11.31
CA VAL A 228 -1.38 3.07 12.58
C VAL A 228 -2.47 4.12 12.77
N SER A 229 -3.67 3.67 13.09
CA SER A 229 -4.85 4.48 13.32
C SER A 229 -5.56 4.03 14.59
N LYS A 230 -6.15 4.97 15.33
CA LYS A 230 -7.00 4.63 16.47
C LYS A 230 -8.43 4.44 16.00
N PHE A 231 -9.00 3.25 16.26
CA PHE A 231 -10.42 2.99 16.04
C PHE A 231 -11.08 2.63 17.37
N ARG A 232 -11.96 3.52 17.85
CA ARG A 232 -12.51 3.49 19.21
C ARG A 232 -11.36 3.45 20.24
N ASP A 233 -11.25 2.38 21.01
CA ASP A 233 -10.26 2.21 22.07
C ASP A 233 -9.10 1.26 21.68
N SER A 234 -8.99 0.91 20.39
CA SER A 234 -7.95 0.00 19.90
C SER A 234 -7.13 0.62 18.77
N MET A 235 -5.82 0.37 18.77
CA MET A 235 -4.95 0.67 17.63
C MET A 235 -5.16 -0.38 16.54
N GLU A 236 -5.20 0.07 15.28
CA GLU A 236 -5.33 -0.77 14.09
C GLU A 236 -4.35 -0.29 13.01
N ILE A 237 -3.96 -1.19 12.11
CA ILE A 237 -3.15 -0.85 10.94
C ILE A 237 -4.06 -0.71 9.73
N ALA A 238 -4.06 0.47 9.09
CA ALA A 238 -4.59 0.64 7.75
C ALA A 238 -3.51 0.22 6.74
N ALA A 239 -3.65 -0.98 6.17
CA ALA A 239 -2.60 -1.57 5.34
C ALA A 239 -2.40 -0.76 4.05
N SER A 240 -1.13 -0.44 3.76
CA SER A 240 -0.68 0.10 2.50
C SER A 240 0.15 -0.90 1.69
N GLY A 241 0.55 -2.02 2.31
CA GLY A 241 1.22 -3.14 1.67
C GLY A 241 1.07 -4.42 2.47
N LEU A 242 1.10 -5.54 1.77
CA LEU A 242 1.12 -6.89 2.30
C LEU A 242 2.26 -7.64 1.58
N ALA A 243 2.95 -8.52 2.29
CA ALA A 243 3.91 -9.44 1.70
C ALA A 243 3.85 -10.79 2.40
N PHE A 244 4.40 -11.81 1.74
CA PHE A 244 4.61 -13.14 2.30
C PHE A 244 6.13 -13.35 2.49
N PRO A 245 6.67 -13.08 3.69
CA PRO A 245 8.11 -13.12 3.92
C PRO A 245 8.71 -14.51 3.71
N ASP A 246 9.95 -14.57 3.24
CA ASP A 246 10.74 -15.80 3.29
C ASP A 246 11.03 -16.17 4.76
N LEU A 247 10.51 -17.31 5.19
CA LEU A 247 10.67 -17.83 6.55
C LEU A 247 12.15 -18.05 6.91
N VAL A 248 13.02 -18.33 5.94
CA VAL A 248 14.47 -18.46 6.16
C VAL A 248 15.06 -17.10 6.52
N GLU A 249 14.65 -16.03 5.84
CA GLU A 249 15.11 -14.67 6.12
C GLU A 249 14.60 -14.18 7.48
N VAL A 250 13.30 -14.42 7.77
CA VAL A 250 12.71 -14.12 9.08
C VAL A 250 13.47 -14.83 10.20
N SER A 251 13.80 -16.11 10.02
CA SER A 251 14.54 -16.90 11.01
C SER A 251 15.95 -16.35 11.26
N LYS A 252 16.63 -15.86 10.21
CA LYS A 252 17.95 -15.23 10.35
C LYS A 252 17.87 -13.93 11.17
N ARG A 253 16.89 -13.06 10.87
CA ARG A 253 16.69 -11.80 11.59
C ARG A 253 16.38 -12.02 13.08
N GLU A 254 15.52 -12.98 13.40
CA GLU A 254 15.22 -13.30 14.80
C GLU A 254 16.45 -13.86 15.54
N ARG A 255 17.28 -14.66 14.86
CA ARG A 255 18.53 -15.15 15.43
C ARG A 255 19.50 -14.00 15.76
N GLU A 256 19.70 -13.06 14.83
CA GLU A 256 20.55 -11.89 15.06
C GLU A 256 20.07 -11.08 16.27
N ARG A 257 18.75 -10.89 16.39
CA ARG A 257 18.14 -10.20 17.54
C ARG A 257 18.34 -10.94 18.86
N ILE A 258 18.24 -12.27 18.87
CA ILE A 258 18.53 -13.09 20.05
C ILE A 258 20.01 -12.95 20.43
N ASP A 259 20.91 -13.00 19.46
CA ASP A 259 22.36 -12.87 19.69
C ASP A 259 22.72 -11.49 20.28
N GLU A 260 22.00 -10.42 19.91
CA GLU A 260 22.15 -9.09 20.52
C GLU A 260 21.67 -9.02 21.98
N LEU A 261 20.59 -9.74 22.32
CA LEU A 261 20.02 -9.74 23.68
C LEU A 261 20.83 -10.58 24.69
N ILE A 262 21.65 -11.51 24.20
CA ILE A 262 22.46 -12.41 25.03
C ILE A 262 23.86 -11.82 25.32
N ARG A 263 24.26 -10.76 24.62
CA ARG A 263 25.51 -10.03 24.87
C ARG A 263 25.40 -9.08 26.06
#